data_AF-A0A4Y3PKF4-F1
#
_entry.id   AF-A0A4Y3PKF4-F1
#
_cell.length_a   1.000
_cell.length_b   1.000
_cell.length_c   1.000
_cell.angle_alpha   90.00
_cell.angle_beta   90.00
_cell.angle_gamma   90.00
#
_symmetry.space_group_name_H-M   'P 1'
#
loop_
_entity.id
_entity.type
_entity.pdbx_description
1 polymer ?
#
loop_
_entity_poly.entity_id
_entity_poly.type
_entity_poly.pdbx_seq_one_letter_code
_entity_poly.pdbx_strand_id
1 'polypeptide(L)'
;MLETMANRIAYLRGLADGLDVGEKSAEGKIMTEMIEIMDEVYAQFRELHARVEEAEDYVEALDEDLEDVELYLFEDDEALYETIEDDDDVDYATYYDLDDDEDAALYESDDDTHLATGYDFSCPHCQKEIHLREGTDDDGYSHYVIESASAQRDYQPVNPT
;
A
#
# COMPACT_ATOMS: atom_id res chain seq x y z
N MET A 1 1.39 5.62 -30.81
CA MET A 1 1.97 6.96 -30.53
C MET A 1 3.50 6.89 -30.36
N LEU A 2 4.03 5.91 -29.61
CA LEU A 2 5.48 5.75 -29.39
C LEU A 2 6.31 5.49 -30.66
N GLU A 3 5.78 4.73 -31.63
CA GLU A 3 6.50 4.49 -32.90
C GLU A 3 6.73 5.77 -33.70
N THR A 4 5.78 6.73 -33.65
CA THR A 4 5.95 8.02 -34.33
C THR A 4 7.02 8.90 -33.69
N MET A 5 7.28 8.73 -32.39
CA MET A 5 8.37 9.44 -31.71
C MET A 5 9.73 8.85 -32.08
N ALA A 6 9.89 7.53 -32.05
CA ALA A 6 11.13 6.88 -32.50
C ALA A 6 11.52 7.29 -33.92
N ASN A 7 10.57 7.28 -34.85
CA ASN A 7 10.81 7.68 -36.23
C ASN A 7 11.26 9.14 -36.35
N ARG A 8 10.74 10.02 -35.50
CA ARG A 8 11.13 11.44 -35.49
C ARG A 8 12.51 11.66 -34.89
N ILE A 9 12.87 10.95 -33.83
CA ILE A 9 14.22 11.05 -33.23
C ILE A 9 15.25 10.47 -34.20
N ALA A 10 14.98 9.32 -34.81
CA ALA A 10 15.84 8.73 -35.85
C ALA A 10 16.02 9.66 -37.06
N TYR A 11 14.96 10.36 -37.49
CA TYR A 11 15.03 11.37 -38.54
C TYR A 11 15.91 12.56 -38.13
N LEU A 12 15.77 13.07 -36.89
CA LEU A 12 16.61 14.17 -36.39
C LEU A 12 18.08 13.77 -36.31
N ARG A 13 18.37 12.54 -35.86
CA ARG A 13 19.73 11.99 -35.79
C ARG A 13 20.36 11.91 -37.18
N GLY A 14 19.65 11.32 -38.15
CA GLY A 14 20.13 11.24 -39.54
C GLY A 14 20.29 12.61 -40.22
N LEU A 15 19.44 13.59 -39.87
CA LEU A 15 19.58 14.96 -40.36
C LEU A 15 20.80 15.67 -39.76
N ALA A 16 21.05 15.50 -38.46
CA ALA A 16 22.20 16.06 -37.77
C ALA A 16 23.52 15.50 -38.33
N ASP A 17 23.56 14.19 -38.59
CA ASP A 17 24.70 13.51 -39.22
C ASP A 17 24.92 14.00 -40.67
N GLY A 18 23.85 14.08 -41.46
CA GLY A 18 23.93 14.49 -42.86
C GLY A 18 24.34 15.96 -43.07
N LEU A 19 24.05 16.82 -42.10
CA LEU A 19 24.45 18.23 -42.11
C LEU A 19 25.80 18.47 -41.44
N ASP A 20 26.39 17.44 -40.83
CA ASP A 20 27.65 17.50 -40.06
C ASP A 20 27.58 18.62 -39.01
N VAL A 21 26.51 18.61 -38.22
CA VAL A 21 26.20 19.65 -37.23
C VAL A 21 27.12 19.53 -36.01
N GLY A 22 27.40 18.31 -35.56
CA GLY A 22 28.16 18.05 -34.33
C GLY A 22 29.63 18.50 -34.37
N GLU A 23 30.28 18.52 -35.53
CA GLU A 23 31.71 18.86 -35.62
C GLU A 23 31.99 20.36 -35.81
N LYS A 24 30.98 21.14 -36.23
CA LYS A 24 31.20 22.50 -36.75
C LYS A 24 31.14 23.62 -35.71
N SER A 25 30.35 23.47 -34.64
CA SER A 25 30.16 24.55 -33.67
C SER A 25 29.76 24.06 -32.27
N ALA A 26 29.87 24.93 -31.26
CA ALA A 26 29.45 24.62 -29.90
C ALA A 26 27.94 24.36 -29.82
N GLU A 27 27.15 25.10 -30.60
CA GLU A 27 25.71 24.90 -30.73
C GLU A 27 25.38 23.54 -31.35
N GLY A 28 26.18 23.08 -32.32
CA GLY A 28 25.98 21.78 -32.95
C GLY A 28 26.28 20.59 -32.05
N LYS A 29 27.27 20.73 -31.15
CA LYS A 29 27.50 19.75 -30.07
C LYS A 29 26.31 19.67 -29.12
N ILE A 30 25.77 20.82 -28.70
CA ILE A 30 24.57 20.87 -27.84
C ILE A 30 23.39 20.18 -28.53
N MET A 31 23.16 20.41 -29.82
CA MET A 31 22.08 19.75 -30.56
C MET A 31 22.25 18.24 -30.63
N THR A 32 23.49 17.75 -30.77
CA THR A 32 23.79 16.31 -30.80
C THR A 32 23.48 15.67 -29.45
N GLU A 33 23.96 16.26 -28.36
CA GLU A 33 23.67 15.82 -26.99
C GLU A 33 22.17 15.84 -26.68
N MET A 34 21.44 16.87 -27.15
CA MET A 34 19.98 16.92 -26.98
C MET A 34 19.27 15.76 -27.69
N ILE A 35 19.73 15.36 -28.87
CA ILE A 35 19.16 14.20 -29.59
C ILE A 35 19.44 12.91 -28.83
N GLU A 36 20.62 12.75 -28.24
CA GLU A 36 20.96 11.58 -27.42
C GLU A 36 20.11 11.49 -26.16
N ILE A 37 19.92 12.60 -25.44
CA ILE A 37 19.03 12.67 -24.29
C ILE A 37 17.60 12.32 -24.69
N MET A 38 17.12 12.79 -25.86
CA MET A 38 15.80 12.42 -26.36
C MET A 38 15.64 10.92 -26.62
N ASP A 39 16.68 10.25 -27.12
CA ASP A 39 16.69 8.79 -27.30
C ASP A 39 16.64 8.06 -25.95
N GLU A 40 17.39 8.53 -24.94
CA GLU A 40 17.36 7.97 -23.59
C GLU A 40 15.99 8.14 -22.92
N VAL A 41 15.41 9.34 -23.01
CA VAL A 41 14.06 9.62 -22.50
C VAL A 41 13.02 8.74 -23.20
N TYR A 42 13.15 8.55 -24.52
CA TYR A 42 12.27 7.66 -25.26
C TYR A 42 12.39 6.20 -24.79
N ALA A 43 13.61 5.71 -24.54
CA ALA A 43 13.83 4.37 -24.03
C ALA A 43 13.17 4.16 -22.64
N GLN A 44 13.39 5.11 -21.72
CA GLN A 44 12.74 5.08 -20.40
C GLN A 44 11.21 5.14 -20.51
N PHE A 45 10.69 5.94 -21.44
CA PHE A 45 9.25 6.02 -21.65
C PHE A 45 8.66 4.70 -22.17
N ARG A 46 9.38 3.96 -23.02
CA ARG A 46 8.93 2.62 -23.45
C ARG A 46 8.88 1.63 -22.30
N GLU A 47 9.88 1.65 -21.42
CA GLU A 47 9.89 0.82 -20.21
C GLU A 47 8.73 1.19 -19.29
N LEU A 48 8.50 2.48 -19.07
CA LEU A 48 7.38 2.96 -18.27
C LEU A 48 6.04 2.55 -18.86
N HIS A 49 5.87 2.64 -20.18
CA HIS A 49 4.64 2.21 -20.84
C HIS A 49 4.38 0.72 -20.65
N ALA A 50 5.41 -0.13 -20.79
CA ALA A 50 5.27 -1.57 -20.55
C ALA A 50 4.86 -1.88 -19.09
N ARG A 51 5.42 -1.15 -18.12
CA ARG A 51 5.03 -1.29 -16.71
C ARG A 51 3.61 -0.81 -16.42
N VAL A 52 3.13 0.17 -17.17
CA VAL A 52 1.73 0.63 -17.07
C VAL A 52 0.79 -0.42 -17.67
N GLU A 53 1.10 -1.00 -18.82
CA GLU A 53 0.33 -2.10 -19.40
C GLU A 53 0.26 -3.29 -18.42
N GLU A 54 1.38 -3.67 -17.81
CA GLU A 54 1.41 -4.72 -16.77
C GLU A 54 0.57 -4.36 -15.53
N ALA A 55 0.56 -3.09 -15.12
CA ALA A 55 -0.28 -2.63 -14.02
C ALA A 55 -1.77 -2.64 -14.37
N GLU A 56 -2.13 -2.31 -15.62
CA GLU A 56 -3.51 -2.42 -16.12
C GLU A 56 -3.98 -3.87 -16.05
N ASP A 57 -3.15 -4.84 -16.48
CA ASP A 57 -3.45 -6.28 -16.37
C ASP A 57 -3.69 -6.71 -14.91
N TYR A 58 -2.89 -6.20 -13.96
CA TYR A 58 -3.09 -6.50 -12.54
C TYR A 58 -4.38 -5.89 -11.96
N VAL A 59 -4.76 -4.70 -12.42
CA VAL A 59 -6.00 -4.06 -11.98
C VAL A 59 -7.20 -4.79 -12.54
N GLU A 60 -7.16 -5.25 -13.79
CA GLU A 60 -8.22 -6.07 -14.39
C GLU A 60 -8.38 -7.41 -13.65
N ALA A 61 -7.27 -8.07 -13.30
CA ALA A 61 -7.32 -9.28 -12.50
C ALA A 61 -7.91 -9.06 -11.09
N LEU A 62 -7.60 -7.92 -10.47
CA LEU A 62 -8.19 -7.57 -9.17
C LEU A 62 -9.69 -7.30 -9.27
N ASP A 63 -10.14 -6.66 -10.34
CA ASP A 63 -11.56 -6.41 -10.61
C ASP A 63 -12.33 -7.74 -10.76
N GLU A 64 -11.79 -8.69 -11.52
CA GLU A 64 -12.35 -10.05 -11.66
C GLU A 64 -12.40 -10.80 -10.31
N ASP A 65 -11.31 -10.75 -9.52
CA ASP A 65 -11.29 -11.38 -8.19
C ASP A 65 -12.31 -10.74 -7.22
N LEU A 66 -12.54 -9.42 -7.33
CA LEU A 66 -13.53 -8.72 -6.52
C LEU A 66 -14.96 -9.09 -6.94
N GLU A 67 -15.23 -9.26 -8.23
CA GLU A 67 -16.54 -9.72 -8.74
C GLU A 67 -16.94 -11.06 -8.09
N ASP A 68 -16.01 -12.00 -7.94
CA ASP A 68 -16.26 -13.29 -7.28
C ASP A 68 -16.63 -13.12 -5.79
N VAL A 69 -15.96 -12.21 -5.08
CA VAL A 69 -16.25 -11.91 -3.67
C VAL A 69 -17.60 -11.21 -3.52
N GLU A 70 -17.88 -10.27 -4.41
CA GLU A 70 -19.14 -9.55 -4.52
C GLU A 70 -20.31 -10.51 -4.72
N LEU A 71 -20.21 -11.42 -5.68
CA LEU A 71 -21.23 -12.45 -5.93
C LEU A 71 -21.38 -13.45 -4.78
N TYR A 72 -20.31 -13.74 -4.04
CA TYR A 72 -20.37 -14.61 -2.87
C TYR A 72 -21.09 -13.96 -1.69
N LEU A 73 -20.90 -12.66 -1.48
CA LEU A 73 -21.49 -11.93 -0.35
C LEU A 73 -22.90 -11.41 -0.65
N PHE A 74 -23.13 -10.97 -1.88
CA PHE A 74 -24.40 -10.41 -2.34
C PHE A 74 -25.04 -11.39 -3.33
N GLU A 75 -26.05 -12.12 -2.86
CA GLU A 75 -26.69 -13.22 -3.59
C GLU A 75 -27.45 -12.80 -4.88
N ASP A 76 -27.52 -11.49 -5.21
CA ASP A 76 -28.17 -10.92 -6.41
C ASP A 76 -27.58 -9.54 -6.79
N ASP A 77 -27.53 -9.22 -8.09
CA ASP A 77 -26.97 -7.98 -8.66
C ASP A 77 -27.67 -6.72 -8.14
N GLU A 78 -28.94 -6.84 -7.74
CA GLU A 78 -29.72 -5.72 -7.18
C GLU A 78 -29.23 -5.32 -5.78
N ALA A 79 -28.66 -6.25 -5.01
CA ALA A 79 -28.08 -6.00 -3.69
C ALA A 79 -26.67 -5.39 -3.76
N LEU A 80 -25.96 -5.59 -4.88
CA LEU A 80 -24.64 -4.99 -5.17
C LEU A 80 -24.70 -3.46 -5.32
N TYR A 81 -25.84 -2.95 -5.80
CA TYR A 81 -26.09 -1.52 -6.00
C TYR A 81 -27.18 -0.98 -5.08
N GLU A 82 -27.51 -1.69 -3.99
CA GLU A 82 -28.39 -1.15 -2.95
C GLU A 82 -27.67 0.03 -2.31
N THR A 83 -27.93 1.22 -2.86
CA THR A 83 -27.63 2.49 -2.21
C THR A 83 -28.21 2.37 -0.82
N ILE A 84 -27.36 2.40 0.21
CA ILE A 84 -27.80 2.50 1.59
C ILE A 84 -28.80 3.65 1.62
N GLU A 85 -30.10 3.34 1.68
CA GLU A 85 -31.09 4.37 1.97
C GLU A 85 -30.65 4.92 3.32
N ASP A 86 -30.36 6.22 3.34
CA ASP A 86 -30.08 7.00 4.54
C ASP A 86 -31.38 7.01 5.36
N ASP A 87 -31.76 5.83 5.87
CA ASP A 87 -32.80 5.68 6.85
C ASP A 87 -32.21 6.35 8.08
N ASP A 88 -32.76 7.49 8.45
CA ASP A 88 -32.34 8.34 9.59
C ASP A 88 -32.32 7.57 10.94
N ASP A 89 -32.58 6.26 10.94
CA ASP A 89 -32.59 5.31 12.06
C ASP A 89 -31.49 4.23 11.99
N VAL A 90 -30.60 4.20 10.98
CA VAL A 90 -29.39 3.36 11.03
C VAL A 90 -28.39 4.05 11.96
N ASP A 91 -28.22 3.51 13.17
CA ASP A 91 -27.17 3.90 14.10
C ASP A 91 -25.83 3.77 13.37
N TYR A 92 -25.34 4.90 12.84
CA TYR A 92 -24.17 5.01 11.99
C TYR A 92 -23.05 4.27 12.70
N ALA A 93 -22.77 3.03 12.26
CA ALA A 93 -21.66 2.26 12.80
C ALA A 93 -20.46 3.17 12.62
N THR A 94 -19.97 3.71 13.74
CA THR A 94 -18.90 4.67 13.75
C THR A 94 -17.74 3.96 13.09
N TYR A 95 -17.46 4.32 11.83
CA TYR A 95 -16.22 3.98 11.19
C TYR A 95 -15.18 4.71 12.03
N TYR A 96 -14.60 3.99 12.99
CA TYR A 96 -13.42 4.45 13.67
C TYR A 96 -12.38 4.63 12.58
N ASP A 97 -12.02 5.90 12.35
CA ASP A 97 -10.87 6.25 11.55
C ASP A 97 -9.65 5.69 12.28
N LEU A 98 -9.25 4.46 11.94
CA LEU A 98 -8.15 3.74 12.58
C LEU A 98 -6.78 4.39 12.27
N ASP A 99 -6.77 5.46 11.47
CA ASP A 99 -5.59 6.25 11.13
C ASP A 99 -5.40 7.49 12.03
N ASP A 100 -6.33 7.81 12.94
CA ASP A 100 -6.11 8.88 13.93
C ASP A 100 -5.55 8.30 15.24
N ASP A 101 -4.21 8.34 15.33
CA ASP A 101 -3.34 7.92 16.43
C ASP A 101 -3.55 8.67 17.77
N GLU A 102 -4.78 8.98 18.18
CA GLU A 102 -5.08 9.53 19.51
C GLU A 102 -5.99 8.67 20.40
N ASP A 103 -6.62 7.62 19.86
CA ASP A 103 -7.39 6.64 20.66
C ASP A 103 -6.86 5.22 20.45
N ALA A 104 -5.60 4.99 20.85
CA ALA A 104 -5.18 3.64 21.20
C ALA A 104 -6.09 3.15 22.33
N ALA A 105 -7.04 2.28 21.99
CA ALA A 105 -7.98 1.67 22.92
C ALA A 105 -7.22 1.18 24.17
N LEU A 106 -7.33 1.94 25.25
CA LEU A 106 -6.94 1.50 26.58
C LEU A 106 -7.95 0.44 26.96
N TYR A 107 -7.63 -0.82 26.70
CA TYR A 107 -8.32 -1.94 27.32
C TYR A 107 -8.29 -1.72 28.83
N GLU A 108 -9.44 -1.33 29.40
CA GLU A 108 -9.66 -1.40 30.83
C GLU A 108 -9.60 -2.87 31.19
N SER A 109 -8.49 -3.28 31.81
CA SER A 109 -8.29 -4.62 32.34
C SER A 109 -9.15 -4.80 33.59
N ASP A 110 -10.47 -4.85 33.42
CA ASP A 110 -11.38 -5.29 34.47
C ASP A 110 -11.45 -6.81 34.43
N ASP A 111 -10.58 -7.44 35.24
CA ASP A 111 -10.69 -8.80 35.78
C ASP A 111 -11.30 -9.84 34.81
N ASP A 112 -10.63 -10.08 33.67
CA ASP A 112 -11.12 -10.96 32.61
C ASP A 112 -11.27 -12.41 33.08
N THR A 113 -12.53 -12.81 33.27
CA THR A 113 -12.96 -14.19 33.58
C THR A 113 -12.84 -15.17 32.39
N HIS A 114 -12.28 -14.71 31.25
CA HIS A 114 -12.25 -15.44 29.96
C HIS A 114 -10.86 -15.92 29.53
N LEU A 115 -9.89 -16.00 30.46
CA LEU A 115 -8.54 -16.51 30.18
C LEU A 115 -8.44 -18.00 30.53
N ALA A 116 -8.23 -18.86 29.53
CA ALA A 116 -8.32 -20.31 29.69
C ALA A 116 -6.95 -21.01 29.80
N THR A 117 -5.93 -20.51 29.09
CA THR A 117 -4.62 -21.18 28.99
C THR A 117 -3.47 -20.19 28.97
N GLY A 118 -2.36 -20.51 29.64
CA GLY A 118 -1.17 -19.64 29.71
C GLY A 118 0.10 -20.35 29.23
N TYR A 119 0.94 -19.62 28.49
CA TYR A 119 2.24 -20.06 28.00
C TYR A 119 3.34 -19.11 28.47
N ASP A 120 4.35 -19.67 29.13
CA ASP A 120 5.50 -18.92 29.62
C ASP A 120 6.73 -19.26 28.78
N PHE A 121 7.39 -18.23 28.25
CA PHE A 121 8.66 -18.41 27.55
C PHE A 121 9.63 -17.27 27.81
N SER A 122 10.92 -17.60 27.80
CA SER A 122 12.00 -16.64 27.99
C SER A 122 12.39 -15.98 26.66
N CYS A 123 12.41 -14.65 26.60
CA CYS A 123 12.92 -13.94 25.44
C CYS A 123 14.40 -14.29 25.21
N PRO A 124 14.79 -14.85 24.05
CA PRO A 124 16.18 -15.26 23.80
C PRO A 124 17.16 -14.08 23.71
N HIS A 125 16.66 -12.85 23.56
CA HIS A 125 17.48 -11.65 23.43
C HIS A 125 17.78 -10.95 24.77
N CYS A 126 16.76 -10.74 25.60
CA CYS A 126 16.91 -10.01 26.88
C CYS A 126 16.66 -10.87 28.12
N GLN A 127 16.35 -12.16 27.94
CA GLN A 127 16.07 -13.15 29.00
C GLN A 127 14.93 -12.76 29.97
N LYS A 128 14.06 -11.82 29.59
CA LYS A 128 12.83 -11.54 30.33
C LYS A 128 11.80 -12.64 30.07
N GLU A 129 11.09 -13.04 31.11
CA GLU A 129 9.94 -13.95 31.00
C GLU A 129 8.76 -13.19 30.40
N ILE A 130 8.15 -13.81 29.38
CA ILE A 130 6.96 -13.33 28.70
C ILE A 130 5.84 -14.30 29.06
N HIS A 131 4.77 -13.77 29.64
CA HIS A 131 3.56 -14.51 29.97
C HIS A 131 2.51 -14.23 28.90
N LEU A 132 2.14 -15.26 28.13
CA LEU A 132 1.11 -15.17 27.11
C LEU A 132 -0.13 -15.90 27.60
N ARG A 133 -1.27 -15.21 27.70
CA ARG A 133 -2.55 -15.84 28.06
C ARG A 133 -3.47 -15.87 26.85
N GLU A 134 -4.06 -17.03 26.61
CA GLU A 134 -5.05 -17.27 25.58
C GLU A 134 -6.44 -17.27 26.21
N GLY A 135 -7.34 -16.50 25.61
CA GLY A 135 -8.74 -16.42 26.00
C GLY A 135 -9.66 -16.60 24.80
N THR A 136 -10.94 -16.83 25.07
CA THR A 136 -11.99 -16.84 24.06
C THR A 136 -13.11 -15.92 24.53
N ASP A 137 -13.51 -14.98 23.70
CA ASP A 137 -14.60 -14.07 24.02
C ASP A 137 -15.98 -14.75 23.89
N ASP A 138 -17.03 -14.03 24.27
CA ASP A 138 -18.41 -14.52 24.26
C ASP A 138 -18.93 -14.84 22.85
N ASP A 139 -18.29 -14.28 21.82
CA ASP A 139 -18.59 -14.50 20.41
C ASP A 139 -17.79 -15.67 19.80
N GLY A 140 -16.89 -16.27 20.59
CA GLY A 140 -16.13 -17.47 20.22
C GLY A 140 -14.80 -17.20 19.52
N TYR A 141 -14.32 -15.95 19.49
CA TYR A 141 -13.02 -15.59 18.91
C TYR A 141 -11.88 -15.74 19.94
N SER A 142 -10.76 -16.28 19.47
CA SER A 142 -9.55 -16.44 20.30
C SER A 142 -8.74 -15.15 20.35
N HIS A 143 -8.41 -14.68 21.55
CA HIS A 143 -7.56 -13.52 21.78
C HIS A 143 -6.38 -13.86 22.68
N TYR A 144 -5.31 -13.06 22.58
CA TYR A 144 -4.07 -13.27 23.33
C TYR A 144 -3.66 -12.00 24.09
N VAL A 145 -3.38 -12.15 25.38
CA VAL A 145 -2.93 -11.07 26.26
C VAL A 145 -1.49 -11.33 26.69
N ILE A 146 -0.61 -10.35 26.46
CA ILE A 146 0.77 -10.39 26.92
C ILE A 146 0.87 -9.61 28.23
N GLU A 147 1.02 -10.31 29.34
CA GLU A 147 1.22 -9.67 30.64
C GLU A 147 2.70 -9.31 30.81
N SER A 148 3.00 -8.01 30.95
CA SER A 148 4.35 -7.57 31.29
C SER A 148 4.59 -7.75 32.80
N ALA A 149 5.71 -8.36 33.18
CA ALA A 149 6.06 -8.64 34.59
C ALA A 149 6.31 -7.39 35.47
N SER A 150 6.18 -6.17 34.96
CA SER A 150 6.46 -4.93 35.69
C SER A 150 5.23 -4.05 35.78
N ALA A 151 4.60 -4.04 36.96
CA ALA A 151 3.49 -3.17 37.34
C ALA A 151 3.86 -1.67 37.50
N GLN A 152 4.64 -1.11 36.58
CA GLN A 152 4.97 0.32 36.55
C GLN A 152 4.91 0.83 35.11
N ARG A 153 3.75 1.43 34.78
CA ARG A 153 3.54 2.18 33.53
C ARG A 153 4.33 3.49 33.60
N ASP A 154 5.63 3.44 33.30
CA ASP A 154 6.39 4.66 33.02
C ASP A 154 6.22 5.01 31.54
N TYR A 155 5.28 5.92 31.25
CA TYR A 155 5.21 6.58 29.95
C TYR A 155 6.39 7.55 29.85
N GLN A 156 7.37 7.24 28.99
CA GLN A 156 8.25 8.26 28.44
C GLN A 156 7.84 8.53 26.99
N PRO A 157 7.56 9.79 26.62
CA PRO A 157 7.27 10.14 25.23
C PRO A 157 8.51 9.88 24.37
N VAL A 158 8.32 9.18 23.25
CA VAL A 158 9.36 8.91 22.24
C VAL A 158 9.52 10.14 21.35
N ASN A 159 9.86 11.28 21.95
CA ASN A 159 10.57 12.42 21.35
C ASN A 159 10.53 13.62 22.31
N PRO A 160 11.62 13.93 23.02
CA PRO A 160 11.85 15.29 23.48
C PRO A 160 12.31 16.13 22.28
N THR A 161 11.68 17.29 22.07
CA THR A 161 12.22 18.32 21.17
C THR A 161 13.63 18.74 21.56
#